data_AF-A0A2V8E514-F1
#
_entry.id   AF-A0A2V8E514-F1
#
_cell.length_a   1.000
_cell.length_b   1.000
_cell.length_c   1.000
_cell.angle_alpha   90.00
_cell.angle_beta   90.00
_cell.angle_gamma   90.00
#
_symmetry.space_group_name_H-M   'P 1'
#
loop_
_entity.id
_entity.type
_entity.pdbx_description
1 polymer ?
#
loop_
_entity_poly.entity_id
_entity_poly.type
_entity_poly.pdbx_seq_one_letter_code
_entity_poly.pdbx_strand_id
1 'polypeptide(L)'
;MQGGVLDSVVPEVIDYVAQHASALKAHRQSLKNRERNRQYRSRLRSALKSIRAAIDGKDLAAARSALKETISLIDKMTSKGIIHRN
;
A
#
# COMPACT_ATOMS: atom_id res chain seq x y z
N MET A 1 4.46 7.26 55.96
CA MET A 1 3.67 8.36 55.40
C MET A 1 4.49 9.04 54.32
N GLN A 2 3.89 9.23 53.13
CA GLN A 2 4.42 9.77 51.85
C GLN A 2 5.19 8.72 51.02
N GLY A 3 4.62 8.05 50.00
CA GLY A 3 3.90 8.57 48.82
C GLY A 3 4.95 9.01 47.80
N GLY A 4 5.11 8.51 46.57
CA GLY A 4 4.28 7.75 45.64
C GLY A 4 4.83 8.12 44.24
N VAL A 5 4.82 7.18 43.29
CA VAL A 5 4.74 7.36 41.82
C VAL A 5 5.77 8.35 41.21
N LEU A 6 6.72 7.95 40.36
CA LEU A 6 6.46 7.75 38.93
C LEU A 6 7.69 7.12 38.28
N ASP A 7 7.49 5.86 37.87
CA ASP A 7 8.14 5.29 36.71
C ASP A 7 7.86 6.18 35.49
N SER A 8 8.75 6.15 34.49
CA SER A 8 8.64 6.80 33.16
C SER A 8 8.93 8.31 33.05
N VAL A 9 10.21 8.69 32.99
CA VAL A 9 10.63 9.72 32.03
C VAL A 9 11.89 9.26 31.33
N VAL A 10 11.75 8.22 30.50
CA VAL A 10 12.60 8.11 29.32
C VAL A 10 12.03 9.13 28.35
N PRO A 11 12.70 10.24 28.03
CA PRO A 11 12.25 11.07 26.93
C PRO A 11 12.48 10.25 25.65
N GLU A 12 11.42 9.55 25.22
CA GLU A 12 11.41 8.92 23.90
C GLU A 12 11.64 9.98 22.83
N VAL A 13 12.59 9.63 21.98
CA VAL A 13 13.00 10.22 20.72
C VAL A 13 11.78 10.64 19.87
N ILE A 14 12.00 11.59 18.96
CA ILE A 14 11.25 11.84 17.70
C ILE A 14 10.24 13.01 17.76
N ASP A 15 10.70 14.27 17.69
CA ASP A 15 9.83 15.32 17.08
C ASP A 15 10.54 16.57 16.51
N TYR A 16 11.79 16.48 16.06
CA TYR A 16 12.49 17.67 15.54
C TYR A 16 12.15 18.05 14.08
N VAL A 17 11.45 17.20 13.30
CA VAL A 17 11.28 17.41 11.84
C VAL A 17 9.89 17.94 11.42
N ALA A 18 8.93 18.12 12.34
CA ALA A 18 7.59 18.62 11.98
C ALA A 18 6.95 19.50 13.07
N GLN A 19 7.25 20.80 13.06
CA GLN A 19 6.74 21.77 14.05
C GLN A 19 5.26 22.16 13.86
N HIS A 20 4.55 21.58 12.87
CA HIS A 20 3.14 21.88 12.59
C HIS A 20 2.24 20.64 12.71
N ALA A 21 1.18 20.73 13.50
CA ALA A 21 0.21 19.64 13.72
C ALA A 21 -0.42 19.11 12.41
N SER A 22 -0.52 19.95 11.38
CA SER A 22 -0.97 19.58 10.03
C SER A 22 0.00 18.62 9.33
N ALA A 23 1.31 18.82 9.48
CA ALA A 23 2.34 17.98 8.88
C ALA A 23 2.36 16.57 9.49
N LEU A 24 2.23 16.45 10.82
CA LEU A 24 2.10 15.16 11.51
C LEU A 24 0.83 14.41 11.08
N LYS A 25 -0.28 15.12 10.84
CA LYS A 25 -1.52 14.52 10.30
C LYS A 25 -1.32 14.03 8.86
N ALA A 26 -0.69 14.84 8.01
CA ALA A 26 -0.38 14.48 6.63
C ALA A 26 0.55 13.27 6.55
N HIS A 27 1.57 13.19 7.41
CA HIS A 27 2.47 12.05 7.50
C HIS A 27 1.72 10.75 7.81
N ARG A 28 0.86 10.75 8.85
CA ARG A 28 0.02 9.60 9.20
C ARG A 28 -0.89 9.17 8.05
N GLN A 29 -1.51 10.13 7.34
CA GLN A 29 -2.35 9.83 6.19
C GLN A 29 -1.54 9.25 5.02
N SER A 30 -0.34 9.79 4.78
CA SER A 30 0.57 9.34 3.73
C SER A 30 0.99 7.88 3.94
N LEU A 31 1.34 7.48 5.18
CA LEU A 31 1.69 6.10 5.51
C LEU A 31 0.55 5.13 5.21
N LYS A 32 -0.68 5.46 5.62
CA LYS A 32 -1.88 4.65 5.34
C LYS A 32 -2.14 4.49 3.84
N ASN A 33 -2.07 5.61 3.11
CA ASN A 33 -2.25 5.60 1.66
C ASN A 33 -1.13 4.82 0.95
N ARG A 34 0.11 4.94 1.41
CA ARG A 34 1.27 4.22 0.88
C ARG A 34 1.10 2.70 1.03
N GLU A 35 0.70 2.22 2.21
CA GLU A 35 0.46 0.80 2.46
C GLU A 35 -0.59 0.23 1.50
N ARG A 36 -1.75 0.88 1.43
CA ARG A 36 -2.84 0.49 0.54
C ARG A 36 -2.39 0.47 -0.92
N ASN A 37 -1.72 1.53 -1.37
CA ASN A 37 -1.26 1.66 -2.75
C ASN A 37 -0.17 0.63 -3.08
N ARG A 38 0.68 0.26 -2.12
CA ARG A 38 1.69 -0.79 -2.28
C ARG A 38 1.05 -2.14 -2.50
N GLN A 39 0.03 -2.49 -1.72
CA GLN A 39 -0.67 -3.77 -1.86
C GLN A 39 -1.34 -3.91 -3.23
N TYR A 40 -2.07 -2.89 -3.69
CA TYR A 40 -2.70 -2.92 -5.01
C TYR A 40 -1.68 -3.02 -6.15
N ARG A 41 -0.59 -2.24 -6.09
CA ARG A 41 0.50 -2.31 -7.08
C ARG A 41 1.18 -3.68 -7.08
N SER A 42 1.42 -4.27 -5.90
CA SER A 42 2.02 -5.60 -5.78
C SER A 42 1.11 -6.67 -6.41
N ARG A 43 -0.19 -6.65 -6.10
CA ARG A 43 -1.18 -7.56 -6.71
C ARG A 43 -1.20 -7.47 -8.23
N LEU A 44 -1.19 -6.25 -8.79
CA LEU A 44 -1.12 -6.05 -10.23
C LEU A 44 0.15 -6.65 -10.84
N ARG A 45 1.32 -6.42 -10.23
CA ARG A 45 2.59 -6.97 -10.70
C ARG A 45 2.59 -8.51 -10.64
N SER A 46 2.04 -9.09 -9.59
CA SER A 46 1.91 -10.55 -9.46
C SER A 46 0.99 -11.15 -10.52
N ALA A 47 -0.16 -10.52 -10.79
CA ALA A 47 -1.09 -10.97 -11.83
C ALA A 47 -0.47 -10.88 -13.23
N LEU A 48 0.30 -9.82 -13.51
CA LEU A 48 1.06 -9.72 -14.77
C LEU A 48 2.15 -10.80 -14.87
N LYS A 49 2.79 -11.16 -13.75
CA LYS A 49 3.79 -12.24 -13.72
C LYS A 49 3.16 -13.60 -13.98
N SER A 50 1.99 -13.90 -13.39
CA SER A 50 1.30 -15.17 -13.64
C SER A 50 0.82 -15.28 -15.08
N ILE A 51 0.32 -14.20 -15.68
CA ILE A 51 -0.03 -14.17 -17.11
C ILE A 51 1.18 -14.48 -17.98
N ARG A 52 2.34 -13.84 -17.72
CA ARG A 52 3.57 -14.12 -18.47
C ARG A 52 4.00 -15.58 -18.35
N ALA A 53 3.99 -16.12 -17.13
CA ALA A 53 4.34 -17.52 -16.90
C ALA A 53 3.38 -18.50 -17.60
N ALA A 54 2.08 -18.20 -17.65
CA ALA A 54 1.09 -19.01 -18.35
C ALA A 54 1.28 -18.98 -19.87
N ILE A 55 1.68 -17.83 -20.43
CA ILE A 55 2.02 -17.68 -21.85
C ILE A 55 3.26 -18.50 -22.19
N ASP A 56 4.31 -18.43 -21.37
CA ASP A 56 5.53 -19.22 -21.55
C ASP A 56 5.23 -20.74 -21.49
N GLY A 57 4.29 -21.13 -20.64
CA GLY A 57 3.80 -22.52 -20.51
C GLY A 57 2.80 -22.97 -21.59
N LYS A 58 2.47 -22.11 -22.58
CA LYS A 58 1.47 -22.36 -23.65
C LYS A 58 0.04 -22.67 -23.16
N ASP A 59 -0.30 -22.33 -21.92
CA ASP A 59 -1.67 -22.48 -21.40
C ASP A 59 -2.52 -21.24 -21.72
N LEU A 60 -3.17 -21.29 -22.89
CA LEU A 60 -4.01 -20.21 -23.39
C LEU A 60 -5.31 -20.04 -22.59
N ALA A 61 -5.81 -21.09 -21.93
CA ALA A 61 -7.04 -21.02 -21.17
C ALA A 61 -6.81 -20.30 -19.83
N ALA A 62 -5.76 -20.69 -19.10
CA ALA A 62 -5.35 -20.03 -17.87
C ALA A 62 -4.98 -18.56 -18.11
N ALA A 63 -4.26 -18.27 -19.20
CA ALA A 63 -3.88 -16.90 -19.56
C ALA A 63 -5.11 -16.00 -19.81
N ARG A 64 -6.15 -16.49 -20.51
CA ARG A 64 -7.38 -15.73 -20.77
C ARG A 64 -8.17 -15.43 -19.49
N SER A 65 -8.26 -16.40 -18.58
CA SER A 65 -8.94 -16.20 -17.30
C SER A 65 -8.22 -15.15 -16.44
N ALA A 66 -6.90 -15.31 -16.28
CA ALA A 66 -6.06 -14.37 -15.52
C ALA A 66 -6.08 -12.95 -16.12
N LEU A 67 -6.14 -12.84 -17.46
CA LEU A 67 -6.27 -11.56 -18.14
C LEU A 67 -7.59 -10.85 -17.79
N LYS A 68 -8.71 -11.57 -17.79
CA LYS A 68 -10.03 -10.99 -17.45
C LYS A 68 -10.05 -10.44 -16.01
N GLU A 69 -9.49 -11.18 -15.07
CA GLU A 69 -9.35 -10.73 -13.68
C GLU A 69 -8.44 -9.50 -13.56
N THR A 70 -7.33 -9.51 -14.30
CA THR A 70 -6.36 -8.41 -14.31
C THR A 70 -6.96 -7.12 -14.87
N ILE A 71 -7.76 -7.21 -15.94
CA ILE A 71 -8.49 -6.05 -16.50
C ILE A 71 -9.42 -5.46 -15.44
N SER A 72 -10.22 -6.28 -14.77
CA SER A 72 -11.12 -5.81 -13.69
C SER A 72 -10.35 -5.17 -12.53
N LEU A 73 -9.16 -5.69 -12.20
CA LEU A 73 -8.30 -5.11 -11.17
C LEU A 73 -7.77 -3.74 -11.59
N ILE A 74 -7.34 -3.59 -12.85
CA ILE A 74 -6.85 -2.33 -13.41
C ILE A 74 -7.95 -1.27 -13.37
N ASP A 75 -9.16 -1.60 -13.81
CA ASP A 75 -10.28 -0.65 -13.78
C ASP A 75 -10.60 -0.18 -12.36
N LYS A 76 -10.61 -1.10 -11.38
CA LYS A 76 -10.79 -0.74 -9.97
C LYS A 76 -9.67 0.16 -9.43
N MET A 77 -8.44 -0.04 -9.88
CA MET A 77 -7.29 0.78 -9.48
C MET A 77 -7.35 2.18 -10.10
N THR A 78 -7.84 2.29 -11.34
CA THR A 78 -8.11 3.57 -12.02
C THR A 78 -9.22 4.35 -11.32
N SER A 79 -10.35 3.70 -10.98
CA SER A 79 -11.44 4.35 -10.22
C SER A 79 -11.00 4.84 -8.84
N LYS A 80 -10.05 4.16 -8.20
CA LYS A 80 -9.48 4.56 -6.90
C LYS A 80 -8.37 5.63 -7.02
N GLY A 81 -8.01 6.05 -8.24
CA GLY A 81 -6.94 7.03 -8.48
C GLY A 81 -5.53 6.52 -8.12
N ILE A 82 -5.33 5.20 -8.07
CA ILE A 82 -4.02 4.61 -7.74
C ILE A 82 -3.11 4.63 -8.98
N ILE A 83 -3.69 4.36 -10.14
CA ILE A 83 -3.06 4.42 -11.46
C ILE A 83 -3.78 5.49 -12.26
N HIS A 84 -3.01 6.32 -12.98
CA HIS A 84 -3.56 7.27 -13.92
C HIS A 84 -3.93 6.59 -15.23
N ARG A 85 -4.91 7.12 -15.96
CA ARG A 85 -5.45 6.47 -17.17
C ARG A 85 -4.46 6.45 -18.34
N ASN A 86 -3.41 7.27 -18.31
CA ASN A 86 -2.49 7.55 -19.42
C ASN A 86 -1.03 7.40 -18.99
#